data_AF-A0A6A4X464-F1
#
_entry.id   AF-A0A6A4X464-F1
#
_cell.length_a   1.000
_cell.length_b   1.000
_cell.length_c   1.000
_cell.angle_alpha   90.00
_cell.angle_beta   90.00
_cell.angle_gamma   90.00
#
_symmetry.space_group_name_H-M   'P 1'
#
loop_
_entity.id
_entity.type
_entity.pdbx_description
1 polymer ?
#
loop_
_entity_poly.entity_id
_entity_poly.type
_entity_poly.pdbx_seq_one_letter_code
_entity_poly.pdbx_strand_id
1 'polypeptide(L)'
;MHRTLVWSLVVTAVCLSLVAGRPSGAAERRCRPNPAASSVWGRALCPFTLSPVSVFGNVKLLKATLDSTCSEGASCGPEGENRTCIAVNSTLLRDDFAAVKISVAFVCVSAKQDDPSHKVPPLSD
;
A
#
# COMPACT_ATOMS: atom_id res chain seq x y z
N MET A 1 65.87 -19.14 35.33
CA MET A 1 65.99 -20.09 34.20
C MET A 1 64.73 -19.96 33.34
N HIS A 2 64.94 -19.76 32.03
CA HIS A 2 64.05 -19.87 30.84
C HIS A 2 62.59 -19.35 30.91
N ARG A 3 62.19 -18.30 30.16
CA ARG A 3 62.00 -18.09 28.69
C ARG A 3 60.67 -18.65 28.13
N THR A 4 59.81 -17.69 27.71
CA THR A 4 58.96 -17.63 26.48
C THR A 4 57.93 -18.76 26.25
N LEU A 5 56.67 -18.47 25.94
CA LEU A 5 56.25 -17.97 24.62
C LEU A 5 54.85 -17.32 24.64
N VAL A 6 54.77 -16.24 23.85
CA VAL A 6 53.61 -15.46 23.43
C VAL A 6 52.84 -16.21 22.33
N TRP A 7 51.68 -15.65 21.92
CA TRP A 7 50.84 -15.93 20.74
C TRP A 7 49.77 -17.02 21.01
N SER A 8 48.47 -16.77 20.91
CA SER A 8 47.82 -16.16 19.76
C SER A 8 46.42 -15.63 20.09
N LEU A 9 46.09 -14.49 19.48
CA LEU A 9 44.74 -13.98 19.28
C LEU A 9 43.82 -15.07 18.70
N VAL A 10 42.65 -15.26 19.31
CA VAL A 10 41.46 -15.69 18.56
C VAL A 10 40.30 -14.78 18.98
N VAL A 11 40.25 -13.63 18.31
CA VAL A 11 38.99 -12.89 18.12
C VAL A 11 38.13 -13.76 17.22
N THR A 12 37.22 -14.55 17.81
CA THR A 12 36.10 -15.15 17.07
C THR A 12 34.86 -14.30 17.27
N ALA A 13 34.87 -13.18 16.57
CA ALA A 13 33.65 -12.64 16.02
C ALA A 13 33.09 -13.66 15.01
N VAL A 14 32.11 -14.47 15.41
CA VAL A 14 31.20 -15.09 14.44
C VAL A 14 29.79 -15.08 15.03
N CYS A 15 29.04 -14.11 14.51
CA CYS A 15 27.60 -13.96 14.48
C CYS A 15 26.80 -15.24 14.74
N LEU A 16 25.91 -15.15 15.73
CA LEU A 16 24.45 -15.18 15.50
C LEU A 16 24.07 -15.86 14.19
N SER A 17 24.00 -17.18 14.22
CA SER A 17 23.51 -17.95 13.08
C SER A 17 22.50 -18.97 13.56
N LEU A 18 21.25 -18.68 13.20
CA LEU A 18 20.30 -19.66 12.72
C LEU A 18 19.52 -20.45 13.80
N VAL A 19 18.72 -19.73 14.58
CA VAL A 19 17.31 -20.12 14.61
C VAL A 19 16.80 -19.88 13.20
N ALA A 20 16.90 -20.91 12.35
CA ALA A 20 16.25 -20.94 11.05
C ALA A 20 14.74 -21.06 11.25
N GLY A 21 14.14 -20.07 11.93
CA GLY A 21 12.80 -19.67 11.62
C GLY A 21 12.86 -19.22 10.17
N ARG A 22 12.16 -19.95 9.31
CA ARG A 22 11.86 -19.54 7.94
C ARG A 22 11.68 -18.02 7.93
N PRO A 23 12.24 -17.25 6.98
CA PRO A 23 11.76 -15.89 6.80
C PRO A 23 10.27 -16.05 6.56
N SER A 24 9.48 -15.67 7.56
CA SER A 24 8.07 -15.43 7.38
C SER A 24 8.02 -14.35 6.31
N GLY A 25 7.89 -14.79 5.05
CA GLY A 25 7.54 -13.94 3.92
C GLY A 25 6.16 -13.30 4.09
N ALA A 26 5.52 -13.51 5.23
CA ALA A 26 4.31 -12.89 5.73
C ALA A 26 4.60 -11.76 6.75
N ALA A 27 5.75 -11.08 6.67
CA ALA A 27 5.75 -9.65 6.97
C ALA A 27 4.96 -8.96 5.86
N GLU A 28 3.63 -9.10 5.97
CA GLU A 28 2.68 -8.75 4.94
C GLU A 28 2.94 -7.34 4.40
N ARG A 29 2.91 -7.24 3.08
CA ARG A 29 2.85 -5.97 2.34
C ARG A 29 1.50 -5.30 2.63
N ARG A 30 1.27 -4.94 3.88
CA ARG A 30 0.07 -4.25 4.37
C ARG A 30 0.32 -2.76 4.29
N CYS A 31 -0.58 -2.07 3.60
CA CYS A 31 -0.63 -0.62 3.63
C CYS A 31 -0.97 -0.15 5.04
N ARG A 32 -0.21 0.82 5.53
CA ARG A 32 -0.43 1.41 6.86
C ARG A 32 -0.62 2.92 6.73
N PRO A 33 -1.57 3.50 7.48
CA PRO A 33 -1.65 4.94 7.65
C PRO A 33 -0.34 5.52 8.15
N ASN A 34 0.04 6.69 7.64
CA ASN A 34 1.10 7.49 8.25
C ASN A 34 0.47 8.52 9.20
N PRO A 35 0.45 8.29 10.53
CA PRO A 35 -0.19 9.20 11.49
C PRO A 35 0.47 10.59 11.53
N ALA A 36 1.74 10.69 11.14
CA ALA A 36 2.48 11.95 11.07
C ALA A 36 2.22 12.72 9.76
N ALA A 37 1.50 12.14 8.79
CA ALA A 37 1.18 12.85 7.55
C ALA A 37 0.28 14.05 7.81
N SER A 38 0.59 15.19 7.21
CA SER A 38 -0.20 16.41 7.32
C SER A 38 -1.53 16.33 6.57
N SER A 39 -1.59 15.56 5.48
CA SER A 39 -2.78 15.41 4.65
C SER A 39 -3.70 14.27 5.11
N VAL A 40 -5.00 14.39 4.79
CA VAL A 40 -6.00 13.36 5.06
C VAL A 40 -5.68 12.07 4.29
N TRP A 41 -5.26 12.19 3.03
CA TRP A 41 -4.91 11.04 2.20
C TRP A 41 -3.66 10.30 2.67
N GLY A 42 -2.70 10.96 3.34
CA GLY A 42 -1.54 10.28 3.93
C GLY A 42 -1.87 9.50 5.21
N ARG A 43 -2.96 9.88 5.89
CA ARG A 43 -3.50 9.20 7.08
C ARG A 43 -4.56 8.14 6.73
N ALA A 44 -4.87 7.94 5.45
CA ALA A 44 -5.84 6.94 5.02
C ALA A 44 -5.27 5.52 5.16
N LEU A 45 -6.17 4.51 5.17
CA LEU A 45 -5.79 3.09 5.14
C LEU A 45 -5.01 2.71 3.87
N CYS A 46 -5.29 3.42 2.77
CA CYS A 46 -4.58 3.36 1.51
C CYS A 46 -3.94 4.73 1.27
N PRO A 47 -2.75 4.99 1.82
CA PRO A 47 -2.11 6.28 1.66
C PRO A 47 -1.72 6.51 0.20
N PHE A 48 -1.91 7.74 -0.28
CA PHE A 48 -1.52 8.15 -1.62
C PHE A 48 -0.98 9.58 -1.62
N THR A 49 -0.40 10.03 -2.72
CA THR A 49 0.05 11.41 -2.94
C THR A 49 -0.70 12.01 -4.11
N LEU A 50 -0.81 13.34 -4.15
CA LEU A 50 -1.41 14.07 -5.26
C LEU A 50 -0.31 14.81 -6.02
N SER A 51 -0.28 14.63 -7.34
CA SER A 51 0.63 15.33 -8.23
C SER A 51 -0.13 16.00 -9.38
N PRO A 52 0.30 17.19 -9.83
CA PRO A 52 -0.33 17.86 -10.96
C PRO A 52 -0.05 17.09 -12.26
N VAL A 53 -1.09 16.91 -13.07
CA VAL A 53 -1.02 16.37 -14.42
C VAL A 53 -1.74 17.29 -15.39
N SER A 54 -1.27 17.35 -16.63
CA SER A 54 -1.95 18.06 -17.71
C SER A 54 -2.67 17.05 -18.59
N VAL A 55 -3.97 17.23 -18.80
CA VAL A 55 -4.77 16.45 -19.75
C VAL A 55 -5.31 17.35 -20.83
N PHE A 56 -5.48 16.78 -22.03
CA PHE A 56 -5.90 17.50 -23.24
C PHE A 56 -5.04 18.73 -23.58
N GLY A 57 -3.80 18.81 -23.07
CA GLY A 57 -2.84 19.86 -23.32
C GLY A 57 -2.96 21.10 -22.43
N ASN A 58 -4.15 21.39 -21.87
CA ASN A 58 -4.42 22.63 -21.14
C ASN A 58 -5.18 22.45 -19.81
N VAL A 59 -5.75 21.29 -19.52
CA VAL A 59 -6.52 21.06 -18.29
C VAL A 59 -5.60 20.50 -17.21
N LYS A 60 -5.36 21.28 -16.16
CA LYS A 60 -4.55 20.86 -15.01
C LYS A 60 -5.42 20.15 -13.98
N LEU A 61 -5.03 18.93 -13.61
CA LEU A 61 -5.73 18.11 -12.62
C LEU A 61 -4.74 17.57 -11.60
N LEU A 62 -5.27 17.10 -10.47
CA LEU A 62 -4.49 16.36 -9.48
C LEU A 62 -4.72 14.86 -9.69
N LYS A 63 -3.64 14.13 -9.92
CA LYS A 63 -3.64 12.67 -10.01
C LYS A 63 -3.20 12.08 -8.67
N ALA A 64 -3.96 11.14 -8.16
CA ALA A 64 -3.57 10.29 -7.05
C ALA A 64 -2.57 9.22 -7.49
N THR A 65 -1.52 9.05 -6.71
CA THR A 65 -0.54 7.96 -6.86
C THR A 65 -0.40 7.27 -5.51
N LEU A 66 -0.63 5.96 -5.48
CA LEU A 66 -0.51 5.17 -4.25
C LEU A 66 0.90 5.34 -3.66
N ASP A 67 0.99 5.45 -2.34
CA ASP A 67 2.26 5.60 -1.64
C ASP A 67 3.18 4.42 -1.96
N SER A 68 4.48 4.64 -2.17
CA SER A 68 5.41 3.58 -2.60
C SER A 68 5.57 2.46 -1.57
N THR A 69 5.21 2.70 -0.31
CA THR A 69 5.14 1.69 0.74
C THR A 69 3.94 0.75 0.60
N CYS A 70 2.98 1.09 -0.29
CA CYS A 70 1.74 0.40 -0.56
C CYS A 70 1.68 0.07 -2.06
N SER A 71 1.90 -1.20 -2.44
CA SER A 71 1.75 -1.61 -3.84
C SER A 71 0.27 -1.69 -4.25
N GLU A 72 -0.04 -1.53 -5.54
CA GLU A 72 -1.41 -1.74 -6.03
C GLU A 72 -1.86 -3.18 -5.73
N GLY A 73 -3.08 -3.35 -5.22
CA GLY A 73 -3.58 -4.65 -4.75
C GLY A 73 -3.05 -5.08 -3.37
N ALA A 74 -2.30 -4.24 -2.67
CA ALA A 74 -1.88 -4.51 -1.31
C ALA A 74 -3.06 -4.51 -0.33
N SER A 75 -2.89 -5.34 0.70
CA SER A 75 -3.78 -5.49 1.84
C SER A 75 -3.89 -4.21 2.65
N CYS A 76 -5.09 -3.84 3.07
CA CYS A 76 -5.32 -2.60 3.84
C CYS A 76 -6.14 -2.83 5.12
N GLY A 77 -5.92 -1.97 6.11
CA GLY A 77 -6.62 -2.05 7.39
C GLY A 77 -6.13 -3.17 8.32
N PRO A 78 -6.72 -3.28 9.52
CA PRO A 78 -6.33 -4.26 10.53
C PRO A 78 -6.62 -5.71 10.08
N GLU A 79 -7.63 -5.92 9.25
CA GLU A 79 -8.11 -7.22 8.75
C GLU A 79 -7.51 -7.58 7.37
N GLY A 80 -6.24 -7.27 7.13
CA GLY A 80 -5.60 -7.21 5.81
C GLY A 80 -5.74 -8.41 4.86
N GLU A 81 -6.32 -9.54 5.25
CA GLU A 81 -6.53 -10.68 4.35
C GLU A 81 -7.66 -10.46 3.32
N ASN A 82 -8.70 -9.69 3.65
CA ASN A 82 -9.91 -9.56 2.80
C ASN A 82 -10.15 -8.15 2.25
N ARG A 83 -9.22 -7.23 2.48
CA ARG A 83 -9.36 -5.84 2.07
C ARG A 83 -8.19 -5.37 1.22
N THR A 84 -8.47 -4.71 0.12
CA THR A 84 -7.46 -4.26 -0.85
C THR A 84 -7.58 -2.77 -1.16
N CYS A 85 -6.43 -2.16 -1.46
CA CYS A 85 -6.40 -0.79 -1.98
C CYS A 85 -6.76 -0.77 -3.47
N ILE A 86 -7.80 0.00 -3.82
CA ILE A 86 -8.27 0.17 -5.20
C ILE A 86 -8.26 1.66 -5.57
N ALA A 87 -7.83 1.95 -6.81
CA ALA A 87 -7.89 3.28 -7.39
C ALA A 87 -9.34 3.69 -7.71
N VAL A 88 -9.76 4.85 -7.22
CA VAL A 88 -10.98 5.52 -7.66
C VAL A 88 -10.62 6.35 -8.89
N ASN A 89 -11.16 5.98 -10.04
CA ASN A 89 -10.86 6.64 -11.31
C ASN A 89 -12.00 7.57 -11.73
N SER A 90 -11.66 8.79 -12.11
CA SER A 90 -12.53 9.69 -12.86
C SER A 90 -12.26 9.53 -14.35
N THR A 91 -13.31 9.56 -15.17
CA THR A 91 -13.20 9.56 -16.63
C THR A 91 -13.56 10.94 -17.14
N LEU A 92 -12.64 11.56 -17.87
CA LEU A 92 -12.86 12.85 -18.53
C LEU A 92 -13.05 12.60 -20.02
N LEU A 93 -14.06 13.24 -20.58
CA LEU A 93 -14.40 13.14 -21.99
C LEU A 93 -14.12 14.49 -22.66
N ARG A 94 -13.52 14.43 -23.85
CA ARG A 94 -13.45 15.57 -24.76
C ARG A 94 -14.37 15.31 -25.95
N ASP A 95 -14.88 16.37 -26.55
CA ASP A 95 -15.89 16.35 -27.62
C ASP A 95 -15.48 15.50 -28.85
N ASP A 96 -14.20 15.21 -29.02
CA ASP A 96 -13.65 14.32 -30.04
C ASP A 96 -13.61 12.84 -29.64
N PHE A 97 -14.40 12.45 -28.63
CA PHE A 97 -14.47 11.10 -28.05
C PHE A 97 -13.18 10.60 -27.39
N ALA A 98 -12.18 11.47 -27.17
CA ALA A 98 -11.01 11.10 -26.38
C ALA A 98 -11.39 10.98 -24.90
N ALA A 99 -11.30 9.77 -24.36
CA ALA A 99 -11.53 9.48 -22.94
C ALA A 99 -10.20 9.34 -22.19
N VAL A 100 -10.03 10.08 -21.10
CA VAL A 100 -8.86 9.98 -20.22
C VAL A 100 -9.31 9.53 -18.84
N LYS A 101 -8.72 8.44 -18.33
CA LYS A 101 -8.92 7.98 -16.95
C LYS A 101 -7.82 8.52 -16.05
N ILE A 102 -8.22 9.11 -14.93
CA ILE A 102 -7.29 9.62 -13.91
C ILE A 102 -7.73 9.09 -12.55
N SER A 103 -6.79 8.48 -11.83
CA SER A 103 -7.00 8.11 -10.43
C SER A 103 -7.06 9.38 -9.59
N VAL A 104 -8.15 9.57 -8.84
CA VAL A 104 -8.38 10.74 -7.98
C VAL A 104 -8.21 10.42 -6.50
N ALA A 105 -8.30 9.14 -6.13
CA ALA A 105 -8.08 8.65 -4.78
C ALA A 105 -7.74 7.15 -4.78
N PHE A 106 -7.31 6.64 -3.62
CA PHE A 106 -7.24 5.22 -3.34
C PHE A 106 -8.08 4.90 -2.09
N VAL A 107 -8.87 3.84 -2.14
CA VAL A 107 -9.78 3.43 -1.07
C VAL A 107 -9.54 1.97 -0.68
N CYS A 108 -9.76 1.67 0.59
CA CYS A 108 -9.69 0.31 1.12
C CYS A 108 -11.07 -0.33 0.99
N VAL A 109 -11.19 -1.38 0.18
CA VAL A 109 -12.45 -2.11 -0.02
C VAL A 109 -12.33 -3.53 0.49
N SER A 110 -13.42 -4.08 1.03
CA SER A 110 -13.53 -5.51 1.31
C SER A 110 -14.00 -6.24 0.04
N ALA A 111 -13.54 -7.48 -0.16
CA ALA A 111 -14.26 -8.39 -1.05
C ALA A 111 -15.73 -8.43 -0.58
N LYS A 112 -16.69 -8.30 -1.51
CA LYS A 112 -18.11 -8.46 -1.19
C LYS A 112 -18.27 -9.81 -0.49
N GLN A 113 -18.64 -9.79 0.79
CA GLN A 113 -19.37 -10.92 1.32
C GLN A 113 -20.70 -10.89 0.58
N ASP A 114 -21.02 -11.95 -0.16
CA ASP A 114 -22.41 -12.26 -0.47
C ASP A 114 -23.11 -12.43 0.87
N ASP A 115 -23.59 -11.32 1.44
CA ASP A 115 -24.49 -11.35 2.58
C ASP A 115 -25.91 -11.47 2.00
N PRO A 116 -26.50 -12.68 1.98
CA PRO A 116 -27.86 -12.88 1.50
C PRO A 116 -28.91 -12.11 2.32
N SER A 117 -28.51 -11.48 3.44
CA SER A 117 -29.37 -10.69 4.32
C SER A 117 -29.66 -9.29 3.80
N HIS A 118 -28.87 -8.76 2.86
CA HIS A 118 -29.11 -7.47 2.21
C HIS A 118 -29.99 -7.61 0.95
N LYS A 119 -31.12 -8.30 1.06
CA LYS A 119 -32.19 -8.16 0.05
C LYS A 119 -32.82 -6.77 0.24
N VAL A 120 -32.50 -5.85 -0.67
CA VAL A 120 -33.26 -4.59 -0.81
C VAL A 120 -34.73 -4.99 -1.04
N PRO A 121 -35.67 -4.63 -0.16
CA PRO A 121 -37.07 -4.93 -0.40
C PRO A 121 -37.49 -4.22 -1.70
N PRO A 122 -38.27 -4.89 -2.58
CA PRO A 122 -38.75 -4.25 -3.78
C PRO A 122 -39.58 -3.02 -3.39
N LEU A 123 -39.30 -1.89 -4.03
CA LEU A 123 -40.18 -0.73 -4.00
C LEU A 123 -41.55 -1.21 -4.49
N SER A 124 -42.54 -1.13 -3.61
CA SER A 124 -43.93 -1.46 -3.95
C SER A 124 -44.46 -0.33 -4.83
N ASP A 125 -45.08 -0.70 -5.95
CA ASP A 125 -45.81 0.20 -6.86
C ASP A 125 -47.06 0.81 -6.20
#